data_AF-C3ZQ59-F1
#
_entry.id   AF-C3ZQ59-F1
#
_cell.length_a   1.000
_cell.length_b   1.000
_cell.length_c   1.000
_cell.angle_alpha   90.00
_cell.angle_beta   90.00
_cell.angle_gamma   90.00
#
_symmetry.space_group_name_H-M   'P 1'
#
loop_
_entity.id
_entity.type
_entity.pdbx_description
1 polymer ?
#
loop_
_entity_poly.entity_id
_entity_poly.type
_entity_poly.pdbx_seq_one_letter_code
_entity_poly.pdbx_strand_id
1 'polypeptide(L)'
;SLYNNQLTSHTADMFVRLDNLEYLYLHQNDISSIEPETFHVTPQLRNLYLHYNHVTTFAAATFVNLPQLRYLRLHNNQITDLTADMFVGLDNLEYLFLHRNDISSIE
;
A
#
# COMPACT_ATOMS: atom_id res chain seq x y z
N SER A 1 -12.24 -6.98 -5.04
CA SER A 1 -10.94 -7.62 -5.31
C SER A 1 -10.51 -7.23 -6.70
N LEU A 2 -9.28 -6.72 -6.88
CA LEU A 2 -8.75 -6.18 -8.14
C LEU A 2 -7.40 -6.84 -8.52
N TYR A 3 -7.08 -7.99 -7.93
CA TYR A 3 -5.84 -8.72 -8.21
C TYR A 3 -5.79 -9.27 -9.63
N ASN A 4 -4.58 -9.47 -10.16
CA ASN A 4 -4.33 -10.07 -11.48
C ASN A 4 -5.04 -9.31 -12.62
N ASN A 5 -4.87 -7.99 -12.64
CA ASN A 5 -5.29 -7.11 -13.73
C ASN A 5 -4.08 -6.35 -14.28
N GLN A 6 -4.33 -5.36 -15.14
CA GLN A 6 -3.29 -4.51 -15.77
C GLN A 6 -3.37 -3.08 -15.21
N LEU A 7 -3.65 -2.94 -13.91
CA LEU A 7 -3.79 -1.63 -13.29
C LEU A 7 -2.41 -1.00 -13.11
N THR A 8 -2.21 0.20 -13.65
CA THR A 8 -0.92 0.92 -13.60
C THR A 8 -0.90 2.03 -12.56
N SER A 9 -2.06 2.62 -12.26
CA SER A 9 -2.22 3.67 -11.25
C SER A 9 -3.57 3.56 -10.55
N HIS A 10 -3.66 4.20 -9.38
CA HIS A 10 -4.88 4.24 -8.59
C HIS A 10 -5.07 5.62 -7.99
N THR A 11 -6.29 6.15 -8.04
CA THR A 11 -6.66 7.41 -7.40
C THR A 11 -7.60 7.13 -6.22
N ALA A 12 -7.65 8.06 -5.25
CA ALA A 12 -8.56 7.96 -4.11
C ALA A 12 -10.02 7.73 -4.54
N ASP A 13 -10.42 8.33 -5.66
CA ASP A 13 -11.77 8.21 -6.22
C ASP A 13 -12.16 6.78 -6.60
N MET A 14 -11.20 5.89 -6.87
CA MET A 14 -11.48 4.48 -7.19
C MET A 14 -12.12 3.72 -6.03
N PHE A 15 -11.92 4.19 -4.79
CA PHE A 15 -12.41 3.52 -3.59
C PHE A 15 -13.52 4.32 -2.87
N VAL A 16 -14.04 5.37 -3.51
CA VAL A 16 -15.16 6.15 -2.98
C VAL A 16 -16.40 5.27 -2.79
N ARG A 17 -17.07 5.44 -1.65
CA ARG A 17 -18.22 4.62 -1.18
C ARG A 17 -17.88 3.18 -0.78
N LEU A 18 -16.58 2.86 -0.62
CA LEU A 18 -16.13 1.60 -0.05
C LEU A 18 -15.76 1.76 1.44
N ASP A 19 -16.56 2.53 2.19
CA ASP A 19 -16.25 2.95 3.57
C ASP A 19 -16.07 1.78 4.55
N ASN A 20 -16.66 0.63 4.26
CA ASN A 20 -16.58 -0.60 5.05
C ASN A 20 -15.55 -1.62 4.51
N LEU A 21 -14.69 -1.23 3.56
CA LEU A 21 -13.74 -2.15 2.96
C LEU A 21 -12.65 -2.56 3.96
N GLU A 22 -12.64 -3.83 4.36
CA GLU A 22 -11.60 -4.38 5.27
C GLU A 22 -10.41 -5.02 4.54
N TYR A 23 -10.62 -5.48 3.30
CA TYR A 23 -9.62 -6.21 2.50
C TYR A 23 -9.51 -5.63 1.09
N LEU A 24 -8.32 -5.17 0.72
CA LEU A 24 -8.03 -4.63 -0.60
C LEU A 24 -6.92 -5.42 -1.28
N TYR A 25 -7.30 -6.12 -2.34
CA TYR A 25 -6.42 -6.95 -3.16
C TYR A 25 -6.05 -6.22 -4.45
N LEU A 26 -4.80 -5.73 -4.53
CA LEU A 26 -4.22 -5.03 -5.69
C LEU A 26 -2.96 -5.74 -6.23
N HIS A 27 -2.65 -6.93 -5.72
CA HIS A 27 -1.48 -7.71 -6.08
C HIS A 27 -1.54 -8.25 -7.52
N GLN A 28 -0.39 -8.52 -8.13
CA GLN A 28 -0.29 -8.96 -9.52
C GLN A 28 -0.95 -7.94 -10.46
N ASN A 29 -0.52 -6.68 -10.37
CA ASN A 29 -0.85 -5.63 -11.31
C ASN A 29 0.45 -4.98 -11.79
N ASP A 30 0.35 -3.86 -12.51
CA ASP A 30 1.49 -3.10 -13.01
C ASP A 30 1.66 -1.76 -12.27
N ILE A 31 1.33 -1.73 -10.98
CA ILE A 31 1.36 -0.50 -10.16
C ILE A 31 2.81 -0.10 -9.93
N SER A 32 3.21 1.08 -10.42
CA SER A 32 4.56 1.61 -10.21
C SER A 32 4.63 2.71 -9.14
N SER A 33 3.52 3.38 -8.87
CA SER A 33 3.41 4.45 -7.88
C SER A 33 2.10 4.37 -7.10
N ILE A 34 2.11 4.87 -5.87
CA ILE A 34 0.92 5.02 -5.02
C ILE A 34 0.79 6.50 -4.70
N GLU A 35 -0.26 7.13 -5.21
CA GLU A 35 -0.50 8.55 -4.98
C GLU A 35 -0.79 8.83 -3.50
N PRO A 36 -0.44 10.02 -2.98
CA PRO A 36 -0.87 10.46 -1.66
C PRO A 36 -2.39 10.28 -1.49
N GLU A 37 -2.82 9.94 -0.27
CA GLU A 37 -4.24 9.82 0.09
C GLU A 37 -5.06 8.77 -0.68
N THR A 38 -4.43 7.93 -1.52
CA THR A 38 -5.12 6.87 -2.29
C THR A 38 -6.07 6.02 -1.43
N PHE A 39 -5.70 5.74 -0.17
CA PHE A 39 -6.49 4.90 0.74
C PHE A 39 -7.26 5.68 1.81
N HIS A 40 -7.29 7.03 1.73
CA HIS A 40 -7.90 7.88 2.74
C HIS A 40 -9.42 7.63 2.90
N VAL A 41 -10.09 7.22 1.83
CA VAL A 41 -11.54 6.92 1.80
C VAL A 41 -11.89 5.51 2.26
N THR A 42 -10.91 4.72 2.72
CA THR A 42 -11.10 3.34 3.22
C THR A 42 -10.61 3.18 4.67
N PRO A 43 -11.20 3.90 5.65
CA PRO A 43 -10.68 3.94 7.01
C PRO A 43 -10.80 2.61 7.78
N GLN A 44 -11.63 1.67 7.28
CA GLN A 44 -11.83 0.34 7.87
C GLN A 44 -10.84 -0.71 7.33
N LEU A 45 -9.89 -0.34 6.48
CA LEU A 45 -8.99 -1.29 5.84
C LEU A 45 -8.08 -1.96 6.88
N ARG A 46 -8.05 -3.30 6.87
CA ARG A 46 -7.24 -4.13 7.77
C ARG A 46 -6.12 -4.85 7.04
N ASN A 47 -6.33 -5.16 5.76
CA ASN A 47 -5.40 -5.93 4.94
C ASN A 47 -5.23 -5.29 3.56
N LEU A 48 -4.00 -4.90 3.24
CA LEU A 48 -3.63 -4.31 1.96
C LEU A 48 -2.59 -5.19 1.25
N TYR A 49 -2.95 -5.67 0.07
CA TYR A 49 -2.11 -6.55 -0.74
C TYR A 49 -1.63 -5.83 -2.00
N LEU A 50 -0.36 -5.41 -2.00
CA LEU A 50 0.31 -4.71 -3.11
C LEU A 50 1.51 -5.49 -3.68
N HIS A 51 1.77 -6.68 -3.17
CA HIS A 51 2.84 -7.56 -3.66
C HIS A 51 2.71 -7.94 -5.13
N TYR A 52 3.83 -8.28 -5.79
CA TYR A 52 3.89 -8.53 -7.24
C TYR A 52 3.35 -7.34 -8.05
N ASN A 53 3.92 -6.16 -7.80
CA ASN A 53 3.74 -4.94 -8.59
C ASN A 53 5.14 -4.37 -8.89
N HIS A 54 5.21 -3.14 -9.40
CA HIS A 54 6.47 -2.45 -9.74
C HIS A 54 6.69 -1.21 -8.86
N VAL A 55 6.20 -1.21 -7.62
CA VAL A 55 6.29 -0.06 -6.72
C VAL A 55 7.76 0.19 -6.39
N THR A 56 8.26 1.38 -6.72
CA THR A 56 9.65 1.79 -6.42
C THR A 56 9.74 2.66 -5.17
N THR A 57 8.70 3.44 -4.90
CA THR A 57 8.59 4.31 -3.73
C THR A 57 7.12 4.66 -3.47
N PHE A 58 6.84 5.24 -2.32
CA PHE A 58 5.55 5.82 -1.99
C PHE A 58 5.75 7.03 -1.08
N ALA A 59 4.85 7.99 -1.19
CA ALA A 59 4.97 9.26 -0.48
C ALA A 59 4.83 9.09 1.04
N ALA A 60 5.40 10.03 1.79
CA ALA A 60 5.05 10.21 3.19
C ALA A 60 3.51 10.32 3.32
N ALA A 61 2.97 9.77 4.41
CA ALA A 61 1.53 9.80 4.68
C ALA A 61 0.62 9.05 3.67
N THR A 62 1.15 8.22 2.75
CA THR A 62 0.33 7.34 1.89
C THR A 62 -0.67 6.50 2.71
N PHE A 63 -0.36 6.17 3.96
CA PHE A 63 -1.19 5.36 4.86
C PHE A 63 -1.76 6.12 6.07
N VAL A 64 -1.70 7.47 6.09
CA VAL A 64 -2.01 8.30 7.27
C VAL A 64 -3.41 8.08 7.87
N ASN A 65 -4.35 7.58 7.06
CA ASN A 65 -5.74 7.34 7.43
C ASN A 65 -6.14 5.87 7.48
N LEU A 66 -5.19 4.97 7.76
CA LEU A 66 -5.44 3.54 7.90
C LEU A 66 -5.23 3.02 9.33
N PRO A 67 -5.94 3.57 10.34
CA PRO A 67 -5.70 3.24 11.74
C PRO A 67 -6.03 1.78 12.07
N GLN A 68 -6.78 1.09 11.22
CA GLN A 68 -7.16 -0.32 11.41
C GLN A 68 -6.24 -1.30 10.68
N LEU A 69 -5.24 -0.82 9.93
CA LEU A 69 -4.40 -1.68 9.09
C LEU A 69 -3.50 -2.56 9.95
N ARG A 70 -3.57 -3.87 9.74
CA ARG A 70 -2.79 -4.88 10.44
C ARG A 70 -1.79 -5.59 9.54
N TYR A 71 -2.14 -5.73 8.25
CA TYR A 71 -1.31 -6.45 7.28
C TYR A 71 -1.05 -5.58 6.05
N LEU A 72 0.23 -5.29 5.81
CA LEU A 72 0.70 -4.60 4.62
C LEU A 72 1.69 -5.49 3.86
N ARG A 73 1.31 -5.90 2.64
CA ARG A 73 2.12 -6.76 1.79
C ARG A 73 2.68 -6.01 0.59
N LEU A 74 3.97 -5.72 0.63
CA LEU A 74 4.75 -5.01 -0.40
C LEU A 74 5.88 -5.86 -1.01
N HIS A 75 6.03 -7.12 -0.61
CA HIS A 75 7.04 -8.04 -1.14
C HIS A 75 6.93 -8.25 -2.67
N ASN A 76 8.03 -8.58 -3.35
CA ASN A 76 8.09 -8.63 -4.82
C ASN A 76 7.63 -7.29 -5.45
N ASN A 77 8.27 -6.20 -5.04
CA ASN A 77 8.21 -4.89 -5.68
C ASN A 77 9.66 -4.42 -5.93
N GLN A 78 9.88 -3.14 -6.22
CA GLN A 78 11.18 -2.55 -6.58
C GLN A 78 11.58 -1.43 -5.60
N ILE A 79 11.15 -1.53 -4.34
CA ILE A 79 11.40 -0.50 -3.33
C ILE A 79 12.88 -0.46 -2.99
N THR A 80 13.52 0.71 -3.06
CA THR A 80 14.97 0.87 -2.84
C THR A 80 15.33 1.47 -1.48
N ASP A 81 14.48 2.35 -0.97
CA ASP A 81 14.75 3.17 0.21
C ASP A 81 13.53 3.18 1.14
N LEU A 82 13.80 3.16 2.45
CA LEU A 82 12.77 3.27 3.48
C LEU A 82 13.10 4.42 4.42
N THR A 83 12.15 5.31 4.63
CA THR A 83 12.22 6.39 5.61
C THR A 83 11.10 6.24 6.64
N ALA A 84 11.31 6.74 7.86
CA ALA A 84 10.36 6.56 8.97
C ALA A 84 8.97 7.17 8.69
N ASP A 85 8.90 8.23 7.89
CA ASP A 85 7.67 8.95 7.54
C ASP A 85 6.77 8.21 6.53
N MET A 86 7.33 7.25 5.78
CA MET A 86 6.59 6.40 4.83
C MET A 86 5.51 5.54 5.49
N PHE A 87 5.67 5.21 6.78
CA PHE A 87 4.78 4.31 7.52
C PHE A 87 3.90 5.03 8.55
N VAL A 88 3.86 6.37 8.53
CA VAL A 88 2.99 7.16 9.43
C VAL A 88 1.52 6.80 9.22
N GLY A 89 0.79 6.64 10.33
CA GLY A 89 -0.63 6.23 10.36
C GLY A 89 -0.86 4.72 10.45
N LEU A 90 0.20 3.91 10.39
CA LEU A 90 0.15 2.45 10.55
C LEU A 90 0.29 2.02 12.02
N ASP A 91 -0.40 2.71 12.93
CA ASP A 91 -0.23 2.56 14.39
C ASP A 91 -0.59 1.16 14.92
N ASN A 92 -1.41 0.40 14.19
CA ASN A 92 -1.85 -0.95 14.55
C ASN A 92 -1.29 -2.05 13.63
N LEU A 93 -0.22 -1.75 12.89
CA LEU A 93 0.37 -2.71 11.95
C LEU A 93 1.02 -3.88 12.70
N GLU A 94 0.55 -5.09 12.39
CA GLU A 94 1.06 -6.33 12.99
C GLU A 94 2.13 -6.97 12.07
N TYR A 95 1.94 -6.88 10.75
CA TYR A 95 2.81 -7.52 9.77
C TYR A 95 3.09 -6.63 8.57
N LEU A 96 4.39 -6.39 8.34
CA LEU A 96 4.92 -5.71 7.17
C LEU A 96 5.78 -6.68 6.35
N PHE A 97 5.41 -6.94 5.10
CA PHE A 97 6.16 -7.83 4.21
C PHE A 97 6.86 -7.03 3.14
N LEU A 98 8.20 -6.93 3.23
CA LEU A 98 9.05 -6.18 2.31
C LEU A 98 10.10 -7.05 1.59
N HIS A 99 10.16 -8.35 1.85
CA HIS A 99 11.12 -9.25 1.21
C HIS A 99 11.02 -9.22 -0.33
N ARG A 100 12.12 -9.52 -1.04
CA ARG A 100 12.18 -9.42 -2.51
C ARG A 100 11.79 -8.01 -3.01
N ASN A 101 12.39 -7.01 -2.40
CA ASN A 101 12.54 -5.66 -2.93
C ASN A 101 14.05 -5.38 -3.06
N ASP A 102 14.40 -4.23 -3.61
CA ASP A 102 15.79 -3.79 -3.82
C ASP A 102 16.27 -2.84 -2.70
N ILE A 103 15.79 -3.07 -1.47
CA ILE A 103 16.02 -2.18 -0.33
C ILE A 103 17.51 -2.18 0.02
N SER A 104 18.13 -1.01 -0.14
CA SER A 104 19.56 -0.79 0.09
C SER A 104 19.85 0.22 1.20
N SER A 105 18.83 0.99 1.63
CA SER A 105 18.93 2.00 2.69
C SER A 105 17.70 2.00 3.58
N ILE A 106 17.92 2.27 4.87
CA ILE A 106 16.89 2.47 5.91
C ILE A 106 17.36 3.65 6.78
N GLU A 107 16.52 4.69 6.89
CA GLU A 107 16.74 5.85 7.79
C GLU A 107 16.07 5.68 9.16
#